data_AF-A0A847M3X9-F1
#
_entry.id   AF-A0A847M3X9-F1
#
_cell.length_a   1.000
_cell.length_b   1.000
_cell.length_c   1.000
_cell.angle_alpha   90.00
_cell.angle_beta   90.00
_cell.angle_gamma   90.00
#
_symmetry.space_group_name_H-M   'P 1'
#
loop_
_entity.id
_entity.type
_entity.pdbx_description
1 polymer ?
#
loop_
_entity_poly.entity_id
_entity_poly.type
_entity_poly.pdbx_seq_one_letter_code
_entity_poly.pdbx_strand_id
1 'polypeptide(L)'
;MEVLRDISWISQVALGPLERFELEGYSVIGVAGQKGGTYQYRLLFFEAHEQRPFYAINLERTILGDGILTEQIGAQHHTLEHLTQAHNYETFRIKALERALSFLPTLKQ
;
A
#
# COMPACT_ATOMS: atom_id res chain seq x y z
N MET A 1 4.98 1.36 15.59
CA MET A 1 5.94 1.01 14.50
C MET A 1 6.52 2.28 13.85
N GLU A 2 7.63 2.22 13.10
CA GLU A 2 8.12 3.43 12.39
C GLU A 2 7.13 3.81 11.28
N VAL A 3 6.68 5.07 11.28
CA VAL A 3 5.72 5.58 10.30
C VAL A 3 6.36 5.73 8.91
N LEU A 4 5.55 5.63 7.86
CA LEU A 4 6.00 5.91 6.50
C LEU A 4 6.55 7.33 6.41
N ARG A 5 7.74 7.47 5.84
CA ARG A 5 8.37 8.78 5.61
C ARG A 5 7.87 9.48 4.37
N ASP A 6 7.36 8.74 3.39
CA ASP A 6 6.68 9.37 2.25
C ASP A 6 5.39 10.02 2.76
N ILE A 7 5.10 11.22 2.28
CA ILE A 7 3.87 11.95 2.61
C ILE A 7 2.87 11.94 1.45
N SER A 8 3.17 11.22 0.37
CA SER A 8 2.34 11.18 -0.84
C SER A 8 0.96 10.60 -0.53
N TRP A 9 0.88 9.71 0.47
CA TRP A 9 -0.37 9.13 0.97
C TRP A 9 -1.37 10.16 1.48
N ILE A 10 -0.93 11.31 2.01
CA ILE A 10 -1.84 12.33 2.54
C ILE A 10 -2.76 12.83 1.43
N SER A 11 -2.18 13.17 0.28
CA SER A 11 -2.94 13.64 -0.88
C SER A 11 -3.87 12.57 -1.43
N GLN A 12 -3.45 11.30 -1.40
CA GLN A 12 -4.24 10.17 -1.89
C GLN A 12 -5.45 9.89 -0.99
N VAL A 13 -5.27 9.94 0.33
CA VAL A 13 -6.38 9.81 1.29
C VAL A 13 -7.34 11.00 1.18
N ALA A 14 -6.82 12.21 1.01
CA ALA A 14 -7.64 13.42 0.89
C ALA A 14 -8.52 13.44 -0.38
N LEU A 15 -8.08 12.79 -1.46
CA LEU A 15 -8.85 12.65 -2.70
C LEU A 15 -10.02 11.65 -2.60
N GLY A 16 -10.14 10.94 -1.47
CA GLY A 16 -11.19 9.97 -1.23
C GLY A 16 -10.65 8.54 -1.28
N PRO A 17 -10.77 7.77 -0.18
CA PRO A 17 -10.36 6.37 -0.18
C PRO A 17 -11.28 5.53 -1.06
N LEU A 18 -10.71 4.51 -1.70
CA LEU A 18 -11.45 3.48 -2.43
C LEU A 18 -12.21 2.57 -1.46
N GLU A 19 -11.58 2.26 -0.33
CA GLU A 19 -12.17 1.46 0.74
C GLU A 19 -11.51 1.70 2.09
N ARG A 20 -12.19 1.29 3.16
CA ARG A 20 -11.69 1.25 4.54
C ARG A 20 -12.14 -0.06 5.18
N PHE A 21 -11.24 -0.76 5.85
CA PHE A 21 -11.54 -2.01 6.57
C PHE A 21 -10.48 -2.27 7.64
N GLU A 22 -10.65 -3.36 8.40
CA GLU A 22 -9.66 -3.82 9.37
C GLU A 22 -9.04 -5.14 8.92
N LEU A 23 -7.74 -5.32 9.18
CA LEU A 23 -7.01 -6.57 8.93
C LEU A 23 -6.04 -6.80 10.09
N GLU A 24 -6.12 -7.97 10.73
CA GLU A 24 -5.21 -8.35 11.83
C GLU A 24 -5.14 -7.34 12.99
N GLY A 25 -6.20 -6.55 13.23
CA GLY A 25 -6.23 -5.50 14.25
C GLY A 25 -5.61 -4.16 13.82
N TYR A 26 -5.26 -4.02 12.54
CA TYR A 26 -4.80 -2.77 11.94
C TYR A 26 -5.91 -2.17 11.07
N SER A 27 -6.05 -0.85 11.12
CA SER A 27 -6.91 -0.14 10.18
C SER A 27 -6.23 -0.06 8.82
N VAL A 28 -6.97 -0.35 7.75
CA VAL A 28 -6.46 -0.35 6.38
C VAL A 28 -7.26 0.61 5.53
N ILE A 29 -6.56 1.42 4.74
CA ILE A 29 -7.16 2.34 3.77
C ILE A 29 -6.63 2.00 2.39
N GLY A 30 -7.53 1.67 1.47
CA GLY A 30 -7.22 1.54 0.06
C GLY A 30 -7.35 2.89 -0.65
N VAL A 31 -6.34 3.29 -1.41
CA VAL A 31 -6.33 4.55 -2.15
C VAL A 31 -5.88 4.37 -3.60
N ALA A 32 -6.43 5.21 -4.48
CA ALA A 32 -5.89 5.39 -5.83
C ALA A 32 -4.81 6.49 -5.81
N GLY A 33 -3.78 6.30 -6.61
CA GLY A 33 -2.82 7.36 -6.87
C GLY A 33 -3.31 8.36 -7.92
N GLN A 34 -2.64 9.50 -7.97
CA GLN A 34 -2.95 10.54 -8.94
C GLN A 34 -2.54 10.12 -10.35
N LYS A 35 -3.28 10.59 -11.36
CA LYS A 35 -2.95 10.35 -12.76
C LYS A 35 -1.54 10.89 -13.06
N GLY A 36 -0.65 10.02 -13.56
CA GLY A 36 0.74 10.35 -13.86
C GLY A 36 1.69 10.29 -12.66
N GLY A 37 1.21 9.93 -11.46
CA GLY A 37 2.04 9.66 -10.30
C GLY A 37 2.66 8.25 -10.31
N THR A 38 3.64 8.04 -9.44
CA THR A 38 4.35 6.75 -9.26
C THR A 38 3.41 5.63 -8.83
N TYR A 39 2.57 5.89 -7.83
CA TYR A 39 1.65 4.91 -7.30
C TYR A 39 0.37 4.90 -8.14
N GLN A 40 -0.05 3.72 -8.57
CA GLN A 40 -1.38 3.50 -9.14
C GLN A 40 -2.39 3.19 -8.04
N TYR A 41 -2.05 2.29 -7.11
CA TYR A 41 -2.86 1.94 -5.95
C TYR A 41 -1.98 1.70 -4.73
N ARG A 42 -2.54 1.91 -3.53
CA ARG A 42 -1.89 1.55 -2.26
C ARG A 42 -2.90 0.99 -1.27
N LEU A 43 -2.49 0.01 -0.48
CA LEU A 43 -3.11 -0.31 0.80
C LEU A 43 -2.21 0.25 1.89
N LEU A 44 -2.76 1.15 2.70
CA LEU A 44 -2.07 1.83 3.79
C LEU A 44 -2.53 1.24 5.12
N PHE A 45 -1.59 0.80 5.95
CA PHE A 45 -1.86 0.15 7.23
C PHE A 45 -1.49 1.07 8.40
N PHE A 46 -2.41 1.20 9.34
CA PHE A 46 -2.34 2.08 10.50
C PHE A 46 -2.43 1.26 11.78
N GLU A 47 -1.62 1.61 12.77
CA GLU A 47 -1.82 1.12 14.13
C GLU A 47 -3.11 1.71 14.72
N ALA A 48 -3.70 1.01 15.69
CA ALA A 48 -4.90 1.49 16.37
C ALA A 48 -4.66 2.89 16.94
N HIS A 49 -5.57 3.81 16.65
CA HIS A 49 -5.52 5.22 17.07
C HIS A 49 -4.42 6.08 16.44
N GLU A 50 -3.61 5.54 15.53
CA GLU A 50 -2.60 6.31 14.80
C GLU A 50 -3.17 6.95 13.53
N GLN A 51 -2.72 8.18 13.24
CA GLN A 51 -3.15 8.92 12.05
C GLN A 51 -2.21 8.74 10.86
N ARG A 52 -1.07 8.07 11.05
CA ARG A 52 -0.04 7.89 10.05
C ARG A 52 0.15 6.40 9.76
N PRO A 53 0.23 6.01 8.49
CA PRO A 53 0.48 4.62 8.16
C PRO A 53 1.93 4.26 8.50
N PHE A 54 2.16 3.02 8.91
CA PHE A 54 3.51 2.48 9.16
C PHE A 54 3.96 1.50 8.05
N TYR A 55 2.98 0.92 7.35
CA TYR A 55 3.19 -0.06 6.30
C TYR A 55 2.31 0.27 5.10
N ALA A 56 2.84 0.02 3.91
CA ALA A 56 2.07 0.08 2.68
C ALA A 56 2.47 -1.03 1.73
N ILE A 57 1.48 -1.53 0.99
CA ILE A 57 1.71 -2.34 -0.20
C ILE A 57 1.20 -1.53 -1.39
N ASN A 58 2.01 -1.43 -2.43
CA ASN A 58 1.77 -0.50 -3.52
C ASN A 58 1.80 -1.24 -4.86
N LEU A 59 0.91 -0.81 -5.76
CA LEU A 59 1.08 -1.02 -7.19
C LEU A 59 1.66 0.25 -7.78
N GLU A 60 2.87 0.16 -8.30
CA GLU A 60 3.60 1.25 -8.94
C GLU A 60 3.65 1.07 -10.45
N ARG A 61 3.85 2.18 -11.17
CA ARG A 61 4.12 2.16 -12.61
C ARG A 61 5.58 2.47 -12.88
N THR A 62 6.20 1.67 -13.73
CA THR A 62 7.52 1.98 -14.28
C THR A 62 7.42 3.06 -15.36
N ILE A 63 8.58 3.61 -15.72
CA ILE A 63 8.72 4.48 -16.90
C ILE A 63 8.24 3.81 -18.20
N LEU A 64 8.33 2.48 -18.28
CA LEU A 64 7.93 1.71 -19.46
C LEU A 64 6.44 1.34 -19.45
N GLY A 65 5.72 1.67 -18.38
CA GLY A 65 4.29 1.37 -18.24
C GLY A 65 3.97 0.04 -17.56
N ASP A 66 4.98 -0.80 -17.31
CA ASP A 66 4.84 -2.03 -16.54
C ASP A 66 4.43 -1.76 -15.09
N GLY A 67 3.77 -2.74 -14.47
CA GLY A 67 3.41 -2.67 -13.06
C GLY A 67 4.53 -3.24 -12.17
N ILE A 68 4.72 -2.66 -10.98
CA ILE A 68 5.57 -3.27 -9.94
C ILE A 68 4.75 -3.34 -8.66
N LEU A 69 4.71 -4.52 -8.05
CA LEU A 69 4.21 -4.69 -6.69
C LEU A 69 5.36 -4.44 -5.71
N THR A 70 5.17 -3.52 -4.80
CA THR A 70 6.18 -3.13 -3.81
C THR A 70 5.57 -3.12 -2.42
N GLU A 71 6.42 -3.18 -1.40
CA GLU A 71 6.04 -2.87 -0.04
C GLU A 71 6.94 -1.81 0.57
N GLN A 72 6.42 -1.10 1.56
CA GLN A 72 7.13 -0.05 2.25
C GLN A 72 6.87 -0.15 3.76
N ILE A 73 7.94 -0.23 4.55
CA ILE A 73 7.90 -0.33 6.01
C ILE A 73 8.78 0.79 6.56
N GLY A 74 8.17 1.77 7.22
CA GLY A 74 8.88 2.98 7.65
C GLY A 74 9.59 3.69 6.48
N ALA A 75 10.92 3.69 6.51
CA ALA A 75 11.77 4.25 5.45
C ALA A 75 12.19 3.26 4.35
N GLN A 76 11.97 1.96 4.56
CA GLN A 76 12.43 0.91 3.65
C GLN A 76 11.39 0.64 2.57
N HIS A 77 11.85 0.41 1.35
CA HIS A 77 11.03 0.13 0.18
C HIS A 77 11.61 -1.07 -0.57
N HIS A 78 10.76 -2.04 -0.87
CA HIS A 78 11.15 -3.33 -1.43
C HIS A 78 10.26 -3.75 -2.58
N THR A 79 10.85 -4.21 -3.67
CA THR A 79 10.14 -4.84 -4.78
C THR A 79 9.74 -6.27 -4.39
N LEU A 80 8.46 -6.58 -4.54
CA LEU A 80 7.91 -7.93 -4.34
C LEU A 80 7.80 -8.69 -5.66
N GLU A 81 7.31 -8.02 -6.71
CA GLU A 81 7.01 -8.66 -7.99
C GLU A 81 7.04 -7.63 -9.13
N HIS A 82 7.64 -8.00 -10.27
CA HIS A 82 7.48 -7.26 -11.53
C HIS A 82 6.30 -7.85 -12.31
N LEU A 83 5.37 -6.99 -12.74
CA LEU A 83 4.15 -7.37 -13.42
C LEU A 83 4.25 -6.98 -14.89
N THR A 84 4.02 -7.96 -15.78
CA THR A 84 4.03 -7.75 -17.23
C THR A 84 2.85 -6.92 -17.75
N GLN A 85 1.86 -6.66 -16.91
CA GLN A 85 0.74 -5.77 -17.20
C GLN A 85 0.27 -5.05 -15.93
N ALA A 86 -0.24 -3.83 -16.09
CA ALA A 86 -0.83 -3.09 -14.98
C ALA A 86 -2.11 -3.79 -14.48
N HIS A 87 -2.12 -4.19 -13.22
CA HIS A 87 -3.30 -4.78 -12.60
C HIS A 87 -4.37 -3.72 -12.30
N ASN A 88 -5.64 -4.14 -12.35
CA ASN A 88 -6.73 -3.34 -11.82
C ASN A 88 -6.71 -3.37 -10.28
N TYR A 89 -7.59 -2.59 -9.66
CA TYR A 89 -7.61 -2.46 -8.19
C TYR A 89 -7.91 -3.78 -7.49
N GLU A 90 -8.86 -4.58 -7.99
CA GLU A 90 -9.26 -5.84 -7.35
C GLU A 90 -8.13 -6.87 -7.35
N THR A 91 -7.45 -7.04 -8.49
CA THR A 91 -6.30 -7.95 -8.59
C THR A 91 -5.14 -7.49 -7.71
N PHE A 92 -4.87 -6.18 -7.66
CA PHE A 92 -3.90 -5.61 -6.72
C PHE A 92 -4.29 -5.89 -5.26
N ARG A 93 -5.55 -5.63 -4.90
CA ARG A 93 -6.07 -5.79 -3.54
C ARG A 93 -5.89 -7.21 -3.03
N ILE A 94 -6.21 -8.22 -3.84
CA ILE A 94 -6.02 -9.64 -3.49
C ILE A 94 -4.55 -9.92 -3.16
N LYS A 95 -3.63 -9.61 -4.09
CA LYS A 95 -2.19 -9.82 -3.89
C LYS A 95 -1.64 -9.05 -2.68
N ALA A 96 -2.10 -7.83 -2.47
CA ALA A 96 -1.69 -7.02 -1.34
C ALA A 96 -2.18 -7.61 0.00
N LEU A 97 -3.42 -8.11 0.05
CA LEU A 97 -3.94 -8.77 1.24
C LEU A 97 -3.21 -10.08 1.54
N GLU A 98 -2.92 -10.90 0.53
CA GLU A 98 -2.11 -12.12 0.69
C GLU A 98 -0.74 -11.80 1.29
N ARG A 99 -0.05 -10.79 0.76
CA ARG A 99 1.23 -10.34 1.31
C ARG A 99 1.08 -9.81 2.74
N ALA A 100 0.09 -8.96 3.00
CA ALA A 100 -0.14 -8.42 4.34
C ALA A 100 -0.43 -9.51 5.38
N LEU A 101 -1.25 -10.50 5.04
CA LEU A 101 -1.56 -11.65 5.90
C LEU A 101 -0.32 -12.49 6.22
N SER A 102 0.65 -12.57 5.30
CA SER A 102 1.94 -13.23 5.57
C SER A 102 2.88 -12.43 6.47
N PHE A 103 2.74 -11.10 6.49
CA PHE A 103 3.70 -10.20 7.14
C PHE A 103 3.22 -9.69 8.50
N LEU A 104 1.99 -9.19 8.62
CA LEU A 104 1.49 -8.56 9.84
C LEU A 104 1.61 -9.45 11.10
N PRO A 105 1.38 -10.78 11.05
CA PRO A 105 1.58 -11.63 12.22
C PRO A 105 3.01 -11.66 12.77
N THR A 106 4.03 -11.34 11.95
CA THR A 106 5.42 -11.31 12.40
C THR A 106 5.76 -10.07 13.22
N LEU A 107 4.90 -9.05 13.20
CA LEU A 107 5.08 -7.79 13.93
C LEU A 107 4.50 -7.81 15.35
N LYS A 108 3.69 -8.82 15.68
CA LYS A 108 3.07 -9.01 17.01
C LYS A 108 3.96 -9.78 17.98
N GLN A 109 5.15 -10.22 17.54
CA GLN A 109 6.13 -10.98 18.33
C GLN A 109 7.18 -10.03 18.90
#